data_AF-A0A9P7K053-F1
#
_entry.id   AF-A0A9P7K053-F1
#
_cell.length_a   1.000
_cell.length_b   1.000
_cell.length_c   1.000
_cell.angle_alpha   90.00
_cell.angle_beta   90.00
_cell.angle_gamma   90.00
#
_symmetry.space_group_name_H-M   'P 1'
#
loop_
_entity.id
_entity.type
_entity.pdbx_description
1 polymer ?
#
loop_
_entity_poly.entity_id
_entity_poly.type
_entity_poly.pdbx_seq_one_letter_code
_entity_poly.pdbx_strand_id
1 'polypeptide(L)'
;MPLIPTDPSSWSLDMYRVFNYFVVLTFGQEYELIWKQRRSFMTALYIVVRYFGILYSVINLPGALTTDTVSYVMDLALLWATFPINGTLTVIMIFRLHAMYQRSRKILIFLIATFVSVTIFCVAIAVSGTSLLSIKVFLYGSQCVYEIDANQQLRMLETYAVATAWEALTLGLAIWIVVKHLRELRTQSTGQTVIGDLFTVLLKTHALYFIFFTVSSSLNIGLMSPYFSALTSVGAQSYRGILELSTLLQMFVAGPRLILSVRGYHAKFMPNFEEGTTIYSMAFREYIPESTDSDV
;
A
#
# COMPACT_ATOMS: atom_id res chain seq x y z
N MET A 1 32.59 -10.09 14.07
CA MET A 1 31.66 -9.19 14.79
C MET A 1 30.26 -9.58 14.37
N PRO A 2 29.43 -10.19 15.24
CA PRO A 2 28.10 -10.64 14.84
C PRO A 2 27.22 -9.41 14.56
N LEU A 3 26.69 -9.31 13.35
CA LEU A 3 25.79 -8.25 12.88
C LEU A 3 24.36 -8.37 13.44
N ILE A 4 24.11 -9.35 14.31
CA ILE A 4 22.79 -9.64 14.85
C ILE A 4 22.81 -9.32 16.36
N PRO A 5 22.14 -8.26 16.81
CA PRO A 5 22.01 -7.96 18.22
C PRO A 5 21.27 -9.11 18.93
N THR A 6 21.87 -9.64 19.99
CA THR A 6 21.27 -10.69 20.82
C THR A 6 20.13 -10.19 21.69
N ASP A 7 19.99 -8.87 21.85
CA ASP A 7 18.94 -8.25 22.67
C ASP A 7 17.79 -7.76 21.78
N PRO A 8 16.59 -8.36 21.86
CA PRO A 8 15.44 -8.00 21.04
C PRO A 8 14.98 -6.55 21.18
N SER A 9 15.28 -5.90 22.31
CA SER A 9 14.93 -4.49 22.54
C SER A 9 15.68 -3.52 21.61
N SER A 10 16.88 -3.91 21.15
CA SER A 10 17.68 -3.11 20.22
C SER A 10 17.18 -3.16 18.78
N TRP A 11 16.35 -4.13 18.42
CA TRP A 11 15.88 -4.34 17.05
C TRP A 11 15.05 -3.16 16.54
N SER A 12 14.22 -2.56 17.39
CA SER A 12 13.43 -1.38 17.01
C SER A 12 14.34 -0.22 16.58
N LEU A 13 15.40 0.08 17.35
CA LEU A 13 16.35 1.14 17.03
C LEU A 13 17.09 0.86 15.71
N ASP A 14 17.50 -0.38 15.47
CA ASP A 14 18.15 -0.74 14.21
C ASP A 14 17.19 -0.66 13.01
N MET A 15 15.92 -1.01 13.19
CA MET A 15 14.89 -0.82 12.15
C MET A 15 14.72 0.66 11.81
N TYR A 16 14.66 1.55 12.81
CA TYR A 16 14.60 3.00 12.57
C TYR A 16 15.84 3.51 11.84
N ARG A 17 17.04 2.99 12.15
CA ARG A 17 18.27 3.35 11.43
C ARG A 17 18.19 2.95 9.97
N VAL A 18 17.87 1.67 9.70
CA VAL A 18 17.71 1.16 8.32
C VAL A 18 16.67 1.98 7.56
N PHE A 19 15.57 2.35 8.22
CA PHE A 19 14.55 3.21 7.66
C PHE A 19 15.09 4.61 7.28
N ASN A 20 15.76 5.29 8.20
CA ASN A 20 16.34 6.61 7.93
C ASN A 20 17.37 6.56 6.79
N TYR A 21 18.19 5.51 6.74
CA TYR A 21 19.11 5.29 5.61
C TYR A 21 18.37 5.15 4.28
N PHE A 22 17.29 4.36 4.25
CA PHE A 22 16.48 4.19 3.05
C PHE A 22 15.84 5.51 2.60
N VAL A 23 15.35 6.31 3.55
CA VAL A 23 14.77 7.64 3.28
C VAL A 23 15.78 8.56 2.60
N VAL A 24 17.00 8.61 3.13
CA VAL A 24 18.09 9.42 2.56
C VAL A 24 18.48 8.91 1.18
N LEU A 25 18.57 7.59 1.01
CA LEU A 25 18.95 6.98 -0.26
C LEU A 25 17.95 7.28 -1.39
N THR A 26 16.64 7.28 -1.10
CA THR A 26 15.61 7.55 -2.12
C THR A 26 15.42 9.02 -2.43
N PHE A 27 15.90 9.92 -1.56
CA PHE A 27 15.65 11.37 -1.68
C PHE A 27 16.15 11.98 -2.99
N GLY A 28 17.32 11.55 -3.50
CA GLY A 28 17.85 12.06 -4.76
C GLY A 28 16.94 11.78 -5.95
N GLN A 29 16.46 10.53 -6.05
CA GLN A 29 15.53 10.12 -7.10
C GLN A 29 14.15 10.80 -6.96
N GLU A 30 13.71 11.04 -5.72
CA GLU A 30 12.47 11.76 -5.43
C GLU A 30 12.53 13.22 -5.87
N TYR A 31 13.65 13.89 -5.64
CA TYR A 31 13.86 15.27 -6.08
C TYR A 31 13.64 15.42 -7.58
N GLU A 32 14.28 14.56 -8.38
CA GLU A 32 14.17 14.62 -9.84
C GLU A 32 12.77 14.25 -10.35
N LEU A 33 12.16 13.18 -9.83
CA LEU A 33 10.89 12.68 -10.38
C LEU A 33 9.65 13.38 -9.82
N ILE A 34 9.74 13.97 -8.62
CA ILE A 34 8.58 14.51 -7.90
C ILE A 34 8.61 16.03 -7.87
N TRP A 35 9.76 16.60 -7.52
CA TRP A 35 9.86 18.04 -7.28
C TRP A 35 10.14 18.82 -8.56
N LYS A 36 10.88 18.24 -9.52
CA LYS A 36 11.15 18.88 -10.81
C LYS A 36 9.98 18.78 -11.80
N GLN A 37 9.11 17.78 -11.65
CA GLN A 37 8.01 17.51 -12.58
C GLN A 37 6.70 18.23 -12.17
N ARG A 38 5.79 18.43 -13.14
CA ARG A 38 4.50 19.13 -12.90
C ARG A 38 3.73 18.50 -11.73
N ARG A 39 3.17 19.36 -10.86
CA ARG A 39 2.30 18.97 -9.74
C ARG A 39 1.12 18.16 -10.27
N SER A 40 1.13 16.86 -10.00
CA SER A 40 0.01 15.94 -10.31
C SER A 40 -0.59 15.37 -9.02
N PHE A 41 -1.81 14.83 -9.11
CA PHE A 41 -2.48 14.14 -8.00
C PHE A 41 -1.61 13.04 -7.34
N MET A 42 -0.83 12.30 -8.14
CA MET A 42 0.13 11.31 -7.63
C MET A 42 1.22 11.92 -6.73
N THR A 43 1.56 13.19 -6.93
CA THR A 43 2.51 13.93 -6.08
C THR A 43 1.92 14.18 -4.70
N ALA A 44 0.63 14.55 -4.64
CA ALA A 44 -0.06 14.76 -3.38
C ALA A 44 -0.18 13.44 -2.60
N LEU A 45 -0.58 12.35 -3.25
CA LEU A 45 -0.62 11.02 -2.63
C LEU A 45 0.75 10.61 -2.09
N TYR A 46 1.81 10.86 -2.87
CA TYR A 46 3.18 10.57 -2.46
C TYR A 46 3.58 11.34 -1.19
N ILE A 47 3.34 12.65 -1.17
CA ILE A 47 3.64 13.52 -0.02
C ILE A 47 2.90 13.02 1.21
N VAL A 48 1.61 12.72 1.10
CA VAL A 48 0.82 12.19 2.21
C VAL A 48 1.45 10.91 2.77
N VAL A 49 1.67 9.89 1.93
CA VAL A 49 2.28 8.62 2.39
C VAL A 49 3.63 8.85 3.06
N ARG A 50 4.48 9.70 2.48
CA ARG A 50 5.84 9.92 2.95
C ARG A 50 5.88 10.68 4.28
N TYR A 51 5.22 11.82 4.36
CA TYR A 51 5.30 12.68 5.55
C TYR A 51 4.49 12.11 6.71
N PHE A 52 3.32 11.51 6.46
CA PHE A 52 2.58 10.83 7.53
C PHE A 52 3.31 9.59 8.02
N GLY A 53 3.98 8.84 7.14
CA GLY A 53 4.84 7.75 7.57
C GLY A 53 5.98 8.24 8.47
N ILE A 54 6.72 9.28 8.07
CA ILE A 54 7.82 9.83 8.88
C ILE A 54 7.29 10.28 10.24
N LEU A 55 6.16 10.99 10.26
CA LEU A 55 5.50 11.40 11.50
C LEU A 55 5.15 10.18 12.38
N TYR A 56 4.57 9.14 11.78
CA TYR A 56 4.25 7.87 12.46
C TYR A 56 5.49 7.21 13.05
N SER A 57 6.63 7.25 12.35
CA SER A 57 7.90 6.67 12.82
C SER A 57 8.50 7.46 13.98
N VAL A 58 8.40 8.80 13.94
CA VAL A 58 8.89 9.67 15.01
C VAL A 58 8.06 9.49 16.28
N ILE A 59 6.74 9.34 16.16
CA ILE A 59 5.86 9.15 17.30
C ILE A 59 6.10 7.79 17.97
N ASN A 60 6.39 6.73 17.20
CA ASN A 60 6.67 5.40 17.74
C ASN A 60 8.08 5.25 18.36
N LEU A 61 8.90 6.31 18.37
CA LEU A 61 10.26 6.20 18.91
C LEU A 61 10.23 6.00 20.45
N PRO A 62 10.83 4.91 20.98
CA PRO A 62 10.85 4.65 22.42
C PRO A 62 11.56 5.78 23.18
N GLY A 63 10.92 6.33 24.22
CA GLY A 63 11.54 7.29 25.14
C GLY A 63 11.18 8.77 24.94
N ALA A 64 10.32 9.10 23.97
CA ALA A 64 9.87 10.49 23.79
C ALA A 64 8.79 10.94 24.80
N LEU A 65 8.20 10.03 25.59
CA LEU A 65 6.95 10.28 26.30
C LEU A 65 7.09 9.95 27.80
N THR A 66 7.00 10.97 28.66
CA THR A 66 7.15 10.84 30.11
C THR A 66 5.85 11.02 30.89
N THR A 67 4.71 11.29 30.23
CA THR A 67 3.43 11.55 30.91
C THR A 67 2.27 10.77 30.29
N ASP A 68 1.38 10.26 31.14
CA ASP A 68 0.24 9.40 30.74
C ASP A 68 -0.70 10.10 29.74
N THR A 69 -0.92 11.41 29.90
CA THR A 69 -1.78 12.20 29.01
C THR A 69 -1.21 12.29 27.61
N VAL A 70 0.11 12.48 27.47
CA VAL A 70 0.72 12.61 26.14
C VAL A 70 0.78 11.24 25.47
N SER A 71 1.02 10.14 26.21
CA SER A 71 0.93 8.79 25.65
C SER A 71 -0.45 8.52 25.05
N TYR A 72 -1.53 8.86 25.78
CA TYR A 72 -2.90 8.71 25.27
C TYR A 72 -3.16 9.52 24.00
N VAL A 73 -2.78 10.79 23.97
CA VAL A 73 -2.97 11.65 22.79
C VAL A 73 -2.18 11.11 21.60
N MET A 74 -0.98 10.58 21.83
CA MET A 74 -0.15 9.99 20.78
C MET A 74 -0.72 8.68 20.26
N ASP A 75 -1.21 7.79 21.13
CA ASP A 75 -1.86 6.54 20.70
C ASP A 75 -3.11 6.82 19.86
N LEU A 76 -3.90 7.82 20.29
CA LEU A 76 -5.04 8.30 19.51
C LEU A 76 -4.58 8.87 18.17
N ALA A 77 -3.54 9.71 18.15
CA ALA A 77 -2.98 10.27 16.93
C ALA A 77 -2.44 9.19 15.98
N LEU A 78 -1.77 8.16 16.51
CA LEU A 78 -1.27 7.01 15.75
C LEU A 78 -2.42 6.23 15.13
N LEU A 79 -3.46 5.91 15.92
CA LEU A 79 -4.66 5.24 15.45
C LEU A 79 -5.28 5.99 14.27
N TRP A 80 -5.48 7.30 14.42
CA TRP A 80 -6.05 8.15 13.37
C TRP A 80 -5.12 8.34 12.17
N ALA A 81 -3.81 8.38 12.37
CA ALA A 81 -2.81 8.50 11.31
C ALA A 81 -2.75 7.26 10.40
N THR A 82 -3.14 6.08 10.90
CA THR A 82 -3.20 4.87 10.05
C THR A 82 -4.26 4.98 8.94
N PHE A 83 -5.37 5.69 9.16
CA PHE A 83 -6.44 5.84 8.17
C PHE A 83 -5.98 6.53 6.87
N PRO A 84 -5.38 7.73 6.89
CA PRO A 84 -4.91 8.37 5.67
C PRO A 84 -3.79 7.58 5.00
N ILE A 85 -2.89 6.94 5.76
CA ILE A 85 -1.80 6.12 5.20
C ILE A 85 -2.39 4.91 4.46
N ASN A 86 -3.24 4.12 5.12
CA ASN A 86 -3.87 2.95 4.51
C ASN A 86 -4.78 3.35 3.35
N GLY A 87 -5.55 4.42 3.51
CA GLY A 87 -6.42 4.95 2.46
C GLY A 87 -5.64 5.35 1.20
N THR A 88 -4.51 6.05 1.35
CA THR A 88 -3.67 6.42 0.20
C THR A 88 -3.02 5.21 -0.47
N LEU A 89 -2.55 4.22 0.30
CA LEU A 89 -2.03 2.97 -0.24
C LEU A 89 -3.11 2.20 -1.04
N THR A 90 -4.32 2.10 -0.50
CA THR A 90 -5.45 1.46 -1.19
C THR A 90 -5.84 2.20 -2.45
N VAL A 91 -5.86 3.54 -2.43
CA VAL A 91 -6.11 4.34 -3.63
C VAL A 91 -5.07 4.06 -4.72
N ILE A 92 -3.78 3.96 -4.35
CA ILE A 92 -2.70 3.58 -5.28
C ILE A 92 -2.94 2.17 -5.86
N MET A 93 -3.35 1.22 -5.04
CA MET A 93 -3.70 -0.14 -5.48
C MET A 93 -4.87 -0.13 -6.47
N ILE A 94 -5.92 0.66 -6.21
CA ILE A 94 -7.09 0.81 -7.10
C ILE A 94 -6.66 1.37 -8.46
N PHE A 95 -5.88 2.46 -8.49
CA PHE A 95 -5.41 3.06 -9.75
C PHE A 95 -4.62 2.06 -10.59
N ARG A 96 -3.82 1.22 -9.93
CA ARG A 96 -3.00 0.20 -10.59
C ARG A 96 -3.83 -0.95 -11.12
N LEU A 97 -4.76 -1.46 -10.33
CA LEU A 97 -5.67 -2.51 -10.77
C LEU A 97 -6.54 -2.02 -11.94
N HIS A 98 -6.97 -0.76 -11.91
CA HIS A 98 -7.65 -0.11 -13.02
C HIS A 98 -6.77 -0.01 -14.28
N ALA A 99 -5.49 0.33 -14.13
CA ALA A 99 -4.55 0.33 -15.25
C ALA A 99 -4.36 -1.08 -15.85
N MET A 100 -4.28 -2.12 -15.00
CA MET A 100 -4.21 -3.53 -15.45
C MET A 100 -5.48 -3.98 -16.18
N TYR A 101 -6.65 -3.53 -15.74
CA TYR A 101 -7.93 -3.82 -16.39
C TYR A 101 -8.22 -2.93 -17.62
N GLN A 102 -7.17 -2.53 -18.34
CA GLN A 102 -7.27 -1.72 -19.55
C GLN A 102 -8.14 -0.47 -19.37
N ARG A 103 -8.08 0.15 -18.18
CA ARG A 103 -8.84 1.36 -17.85
C ARG A 103 -10.37 1.15 -17.88
N SER A 104 -10.84 -0.05 -17.55
CA SER A 104 -12.27 -0.36 -17.47
C SER A 104 -12.97 0.46 -16.38
N ARG A 105 -13.87 1.38 -16.80
CA ARG A 105 -14.64 2.23 -15.89
C ARG A 105 -15.51 1.44 -14.92
N LYS A 106 -16.05 0.29 -15.36
CA LYS A 106 -16.94 -0.55 -14.54
C LYS A 106 -16.22 -1.10 -13.31
N ILE A 107 -14.98 -1.55 -13.50
CA ILE A 107 -14.15 -2.12 -12.43
C ILE A 107 -13.68 -1.01 -11.49
N LEU A 108 -13.34 0.16 -12.02
CA LEU A 108 -12.98 1.31 -11.18
C LEU A 108 -14.13 1.73 -10.25
N ILE A 109 -15.36 1.83 -10.79
CA ILE A 109 -16.54 2.18 -9.99
C ILE A 109 -16.77 1.12 -8.91
N PHE A 110 -16.67 -0.16 -9.24
CA PHE A 110 -16.79 -1.25 -8.28
C PHE A 110 -15.74 -1.18 -7.17
N LEU A 111 -14.47 -0.95 -7.51
CA LEU A 111 -13.37 -0.83 -6.54
C LEU A 111 -13.52 0.39 -5.64
N ILE A 112 -13.93 1.54 -6.18
CA ILE A 112 -14.15 2.75 -5.40
C ILE A 112 -15.35 2.55 -4.46
N ALA A 113 -16.46 2.00 -4.94
CA ALA A 113 -17.65 1.78 -4.14
C ALA A 113 -17.38 0.84 -2.95
N THR A 114 -16.70 -0.29 -3.20
CA THR A 114 -16.31 -1.25 -2.16
C THR A 114 -15.31 -0.65 -1.18
N PHE A 115 -14.31 0.11 -1.65
CA PHE A 115 -13.35 0.80 -0.78
C PHE A 115 -14.00 1.85 0.13
N VAL A 116 -14.89 2.68 -0.43
CA VAL A 116 -15.63 3.69 0.35
C VAL A 116 -16.51 3.01 1.40
N SER A 117 -17.20 1.93 1.03
CA SER A 117 -18.01 1.15 1.97
C SER A 117 -17.18 0.58 3.13
N VAL A 118 -16.03 -0.05 2.83
CA VAL A 118 -15.11 -0.56 3.85
C VAL A 118 -14.58 0.57 4.73
N THR A 119 -14.20 1.71 4.15
CA THR A 119 -13.68 2.85 4.90
C THR A 119 -14.71 3.43 5.87
N ILE A 120 -15.95 3.62 5.41
CA ILE A 120 -17.05 4.12 6.27
C ILE A 120 -17.28 3.14 7.42
N PHE A 121 -17.29 1.83 7.14
CA PHE A 121 -17.45 0.80 8.16
C PHE A 121 -16.32 0.85 9.21
N CYS A 122 -15.07 0.91 8.77
CA CYS A 122 -13.91 1.00 9.65
C CYS A 122 -13.92 2.28 10.51
N VAL A 123 -14.26 3.43 9.92
CA VAL A 123 -14.36 4.71 10.66
C VAL A 123 -15.50 4.66 11.67
N ALA A 124 -16.64 4.07 11.33
CA ALA A 124 -17.77 3.94 12.24
C ALA A 124 -17.40 3.09 13.47
N ILE A 125 -16.68 1.97 13.27
CA ILE A 125 -16.18 1.13 14.36
C ILE A 125 -15.17 1.92 15.22
N ALA A 126 -14.23 2.62 14.60
CA ALA A 126 -13.21 3.38 15.31
C ALA A 126 -13.82 4.50 16.17
N VAL A 127 -14.73 5.30 15.61
CA VAL A 127 -15.44 6.36 16.36
C VAL A 127 -16.22 5.77 17.54
N SER A 128 -16.93 4.66 17.31
CA SER A 128 -17.68 3.97 18.36
C SER A 128 -16.79 3.35 19.44
N GLY A 129 -15.54 3.02 19.11
CA GLY A 129 -14.52 2.57 20.06
C GLY A 129 -13.95 3.71 20.90
N THR A 130 -13.69 4.87 20.29
CA THR A 130 -13.11 6.03 20.98
C THR A 130 -13.99 6.60 22.10
N SER A 131 -15.32 6.51 21.98
CA SER A 131 -16.25 7.01 22.99
C SER A 131 -16.38 6.10 24.23
N LEU A 132 -15.93 4.85 24.16
CA LEU A 132 -16.06 3.84 25.21
C LEU A 132 -14.74 3.48 25.89
N LEU A 133 -13.64 4.13 25.50
CA LEU A 133 -12.31 3.95 26.11
C LEU A 133 -12.28 4.56 27.52
N SER A 134 -12.94 3.91 28.47
CA SER A 134 -12.70 4.10 29.90
C SER A 134 -11.41 3.37 30.25
N ILE A 135 -10.28 4.02 29.95
CA ILE A 135 -8.95 3.44 30.16
C ILE A 135 -8.70 3.31 31.66
N LYS A 136 -8.60 2.08 32.14
CA LYS A 136 -8.01 1.79 33.45
C LYS A 136 -6.50 1.65 33.27
N VAL A 137 -5.76 2.67 33.68
CA VAL A 137 -4.29 2.61 33.70
C VAL A 137 -3.87 1.90 34.97
N PHE A 138 -3.23 0.74 34.82
CA PHE A 138 -2.58 0.06 35.93
C PHE A 138 -1.07 0.35 35.87
N LEU A 139 -0.56 0.93 36.96
CA LEU A 139 0.89 1.11 37.15
C LEU A 139 1.46 -0.23 37.61
N TYR A 140 2.15 -0.95 36.71
CA TYR A 140 2.89 -2.17 37.05
C TYR A 140 4.39 -1.85 37.04
N GLY A 141 4.90 -1.35 38.17
CA GLY A 141 6.27 -0.85 38.27
C GLY A 141 6.48 0.46 37.52
N SER A 142 7.51 0.54 36.67
CA SER A 142 7.80 1.71 35.82
C SER A 142 7.14 1.66 34.45
N GLN A 143 6.33 0.64 34.17
CA GLN A 143 5.66 0.45 32.88
C GLN A 143 4.15 0.65 33.06
N CYS A 144 3.58 1.54 32.26
CA CYS A 144 2.13 1.71 32.15
C CYS A 144 1.60 0.58 31.25
N VAL A 145 0.77 -0.31 31.82
CA VAL A 145 0.10 -1.36 31.06
C VAL A 145 -1.37 -0.98 30.91
N TYR A 146 -1.83 -0.91 29.67
CA TYR A 146 -3.22 -0.66 29.33
C TYR A 146 -3.95 -2.00 29.22
N GLU A 147 -4.96 -2.21 30.06
CA GLU A 147 -5.87 -3.35 29.90
C GLU A 147 -6.89 -3.01 28.82
N ILE A 148 -6.79 -3.69 27.68
CA ILE A 148 -7.73 -3.51 26.56
C ILE A 148 -8.96 -4.38 26.85
N ASP A 149 -10.14 -3.77 26.86
CA ASP A 149 -11.40 -4.51 27.01
C ASP A 149 -11.57 -5.54 25.88
N ALA A 150 -12.07 -6.72 26.21
CA ALA A 150 -12.27 -7.81 25.24
C ALA A 150 -13.14 -7.37 24.05
N ASN A 151 -14.13 -6.50 24.29
CA ASN A 151 -14.97 -5.94 23.23
C ASN A 151 -14.20 -5.02 22.29
N GLN A 152 -13.21 -4.27 22.80
CA GLN A 152 -12.37 -3.40 21.98
C GLN A 152 -11.42 -4.23 21.11
N GLN A 153 -10.84 -5.30 21.67
CA GLN A 153 -10.03 -6.25 20.90
C GLN A 153 -10.84 -6.88 19.76
N LEU A 154 -12.09 -7.27 20.03
CA LEU A 154 -13.00 -7.80 19.02
C LEU A 154 -13.28 -6.78 17.90
N ARG A 155 -13.56 -5.52 18.23
CA ARG A 155 -13.79 -4.45 17.25
C ARG A 155 -12.56 -4.16 16.38
N MET A 156 -11.37 -4.20 16.96
CA MET A 156 -10.13 -4.08 16.20
C MET A 156 -9.97 -5.27 15.24
N LEU A 157 -10.21 -6.49 15.72
CA LEU A 157 -10.16 -7.69 14.89
C LEU A 157 -11.16 -7.61 13.72
N GLU A 158 -12.39 -7.15 13.95
CA GLU A 158 -13.39 -6.91 12.91
C GLU A 158 -12.90 -5.91 11.85
N THR A 159 -12.30 -4.80 12.28
CA THR A 159 -11.75 -3.77 11.39
C THR A 159 -10.62 -4.34 10.51
N TYR A 160 -9.69 -5.09 11.11
CA TYR A 160 -8.60 -5.74 10.37
C TYR A 160 -9.09 -6.87 9.46
N ALA A 161 -10.12 -7.62 9.88
CA ALA A 161 -10.72 -8.67 9.07
C ALA A 161 -11.37 -8.10 7.80
N VAL A 162 -12.14 -7.01 7.92
CA VAL A 162 -12.77 -6.35 6.77
C VAL A 162 -11.71 -5.75 5.83
N ALA A 163 -10.66 -5.11 6.37
CA ALA A 163 -9.55 -4.60 5.57
C ALA A 163 -8.84 -5.74 4.81
N THR A 164 -8.50 -6.83 5.49
CA THR A 164 -7.84 -7.99 4.88
C THR A 164 -8.72 -8.68 3.84
N ALA A 165 -10.04 -8.75 4.06
CA ALA A 165 -10.98 -9.28 3.09
C ALA A 165 -11.00 -8.43 1.80
N TRP A 166 -10.96 -7.10 1.92
CA TRP A 166 -10.82 -6.21 0.77
C TRP A 166 -9.51 -6.50 0.02
N GLU A 167 -8.40 -6.65 0.76
CA GLU A 167 -7.09 -6.90 0.14
C GLU A 167 -7.03 -8.23 -0.57
N ALA A 168 -7.59 -9.28 0.03
CA ALA A 168 -7.72 -10.59 -0.59
C ALA A 168 -8.56 -10.51 -1.88
N LEU A 169 -9.64 -9.71 -1.88
CA LEU A 169 -10.45 -9.47 -3.08
C LEU A 169 -9.62 -8.84 -4.20
N THR A 170 -8.80 -7.83 -3.90
CA THR A 170 -7.99 -7.20 -4.95
C THR A 170 -6.78 -7.99 -5.38
N LEU A 171 -6.17 -8.77 -4.48
CA LEU A 171 -5.19 -9.78 -4.84
C LEU A 171 -5.83 -10.82 -5.79
N GLY A 172 -7.03 -11.29 -5.48
CA GLY A 172 -7.79 -12.20 -6.34
C GLY A 172 -8.04 -11.62 -7.73
N LEU A 173 -8.47 -10.36 -7.81
CA LEU A 173 -8.64 -9.65 -9.08
C LEU A 173 -7.32 -9.50 -9.85
N ALA A 174 -6.22 -9.17 -9.16
CA ALA A 174 -4.90 -9.05 -9.78
C ALA A 174 -4.41 -10.38 -10.34
N ILE A 175 -4.52 -11.47 -9.57
CA ILE A 175 -4.17 -12.83 -10.00
C ILE A 175 -5.06 -13.25 -11.18
N TRP A 176 -6.35 -12.96 -11.13
CA TRP A 176 -7.27 -13.28 -12.21
C TRP A 176 -6.84 -12.65 -13.54
N ILE A 177 -6.44 -11.37 -13.54
CA ILE A 177 -5.92 -10.69 -14.74
C ILE A 177 -4.66 -11.39 -15.25
N VAL A 178 -3.74 -11.72 -14.34
CA VAL A 178 -2.49 -12.42 -14.68
C VAL A 178 -2.78 -13.74 -15.37
N VAL A 179 -3.65 -14.55 -14.78
CA VAL A 179 -4.04 -15.85 -15.34
C VAL A 179 -4.76 -15.66 -16.67
N LYS A 180 -5.65 -14.67 -16.79
CA LYS A 180 -6.36 -14.37 -18.04
C LYS A 180 -5.38 -13.98 -19.15
N HIS A 181 -4.45 -13.06 -18.90
CA HIS A 181 -3.45 -12.63 -19.88
C HIS A 181 -2.52 -13.77 -20.28
N LEU A 182 -2.05 -14.58 -19.33
CA LEU A 182 -1.21 -15.74 -19.64
C LEU A 182 -1.97 -16.77 -20.50
N ARG A 183 -3.28 -16.95 -20.25
CA ARG A 183 -4.13 -17.82 -21.06
C ARG A 183 -4.32 -17.27 -22.48
N GLU A 184 -4.57 -15.97 -22.62
CA GLU A 184 -4.70 -15.30 -23.93
C GLU A 184 -3.39 -15.36 -24.73
N LEU A 185 -2.25 -15.07 -24.08
CA LEU A 185 -0.92 -15.17 -24.69
C LEU A 185 -0.60 -16.60 -25.15
N ARG A 186 -0.94 -17.61 -24.33
CA ARG A 186 -0.75 -19.03 -24.70
C ARG A 186 -1.56 -19.40 -25.95
N THR A 187 -2.73 -18.82 -26.14
CA THR A 187 -3.57 -19.07 -27.33
C THR A 187 -3.03 -18.37 -28.58
N GLN A 188 -2.29 -17.26 -28.43
CA GLN A 188 -1.77 -16.45 -29.55
C GLN A 188 -0.32 -16.76 -29.97
N SER A 189 0.41 -17.64 -29.26
CA SER A 189 1.86 -17.78 -29.42
C SER A 189 2.33 -18.62 -30.62
N THR A 190 2.00 -18.17 -31.84
CA THR A 190 2.74 -18.56 -33.05
C THR A 190 3.70 -17.46 -33.53
N GLY A 191 3.79 -16.26 -32.92
CA GLY A 191 4.73 -15.25 -33.47
C GLY A 191 5.13 -13.99 -32.70
N GLN A 192 4.76 -13.74 -31.43
CA GLN A 192 5.00 -12.42 -30.81
C GLN A 192 5.57 -12.51 -29.38
N THR A 193 6.84 -12.89 -29.27
CA THR A 193 7.53 -13.17 -28.00
C THR A 193 8.00 -11.94 -27.23
N VAL A 194 8.36 -10.84 -27.89
CA VAL A 194 9.08 -9.72 -27.22
C VAL A 194 8.17 -8.83 -26.34
N ILE A 195 6.92 -8.60 -26.74
CA ILE A 195 5.99 -7.73 -25.97
C ILE A 195 5.42 -8.47 -24.74
N GLY A 196 5.28 -9.80 -24.83
CA GLY A 196 4.81 -10.64 -23.73
C GLY A 196 5.75 -10.62 -22.53
N ASP A 197 7.06 -10.62 -22.75
CA ASP A 197 8.05 -10.69 -21.67
C ASP A 197 8.08 -9.43 -20.81
N LEU A 198 8.03 -8.24 -21.42
CA LEU A 198 8.01 -6.96 -20.67
C LEU A 198 6.75 -6.82 -19.83
N PHE A 199 5.59 -7.14 -20.41
CA PHE A 199 4.33 -7.09 -19.69
C PHE A 199 4.29 -8.12 -18.56
N THR A 200 4.86 -9.31 -18.79
CA THR A 200 4.97 -10.37 -17.78
C THR A 200 5.85 -9.94 -16.60
N VAL A 201 6.99 -9.31 -16.86
CA VAL A 201 7.86 -8.79 -15.79
C VAL A 201 7.15 -7.68 -14.99
N LEU A 202 6.51 -6.72 -15.67
CA LEU A 202 5.78 -5.64 -15.03
C LEU A 202 4.63 -6.19 -14.16
N LEU A 203 3.87 -7.12 -14.70
CA LEU A 203 2.75 -7.77 -14.02
C LEU A 203 3.21 -8.60 -12.82
N LYS A 204 4.34 -9.31 -12.94
CA LYS A 204 4.96 -10.07 -11.85
C LYS A 204 5.38 -9.16 -10.71
N THR A 205 6.03 -8.02 -11.00
CA THR A 205 6.39 -7.08 -9.93
C THR A 205 5.14 -6.56 -9.24
N HIS A 206 4.08 -6.24 -9.98
CA HIS A 206 2.84 -5.73 -9.39
C HIS A 206 2.07 -6.76 -8.56
N ALA A 207 1.96 -8.01 -9.00
CA ALA A 207 1.33 -9.08 -8.24
C ALA A 207 2.04 -9.33 -6.90
N LEU A 208 3.37 -9.28 -6.88
CA LEU A 208 4.15 -9.41 -5.64
C LEU A 208 3.80 -8.34 -4.60
N TYR A 209 3.45 -7.11 -5.02
CA TYR A 209 3.00 -6.08 -4.10
C TYR A 209 1.66 -6.42 -3.45
N PHE A 210 0.69 -6.93 -4.22
CA PHE A 210 -0.59 -7.36 -3.65
C PHE A 210 -0.39 -8.52 -2.66
N ILE A 211 0.46 -9.49 -3.00
CA ILE A 211 0.80 -10.61 -2.12
C ILE A 211 1.42 -10.09 -0.82
N PHE A 212 2.43 -9.22 -0.93
CA PHE A 212 3.10 -8.65 0.24
C PHE A 212 2.13 -7.89 1.16
N PHE A 213 1.23 -7.10 0.57
CA PHE A 213 0.22 -6.34 1.32
C PHE A 213 -0.75 -7.28 2.05
N THR A 214 -1.33 -8.27 1.35
CA THR A 214 -2.24 -9.25 1.95
C THR A 214 -1.57 -10.09 3.04
N VAL A 215 -0.30 -10.49 2.85
CA VAL A 215 0.46 -11.21 3.88
C VAL A 215 0.67 -10.34 5.11
N SER A 216 1.10 -9.08 4.93
CA SER A 216 1.29 -8.12 6.03
C SER A 216 0.00 -7.91 6.85
N SER A 217 -1.15 -7.74 6.19
CA SER A 217 -2.43 -7.60 6.88
C SER A 217 -2.91 -8.89 7.54
N SER A 218 -2.64 -10.05 6.94
CA SER A 218 -2.90 -11.35 7.57
C SER A 218 -2.07 -11.54 8.85
N LEU A 219 -0.83 -11.05 8.88
CA LEU A 219 -0.01 -11.05 10.10
C LEU A 219 -0.59 -10.13 11.19
N ASN A 220 -1.20 -9.00 10.81
CA ASN A 220 -1.89 -8.13 11.79
C ASN A 220 -3.05 -8.86 12.47
N ILE A 221 -3.85 -9.63 11.71
CA ILE A 221 -4.90 -10.48 12.27
C ILE A 221 -4.31 -11.54 13.21
N GLY A 222 -3.21 -12.17 12.83
CA GLY A 222 -2.53 -13.19 13.63
C GLY A 222 -2.08 -12.68 15.00
N LEU A 223 -1.57 -11.43 15.07
CA LEU A 223 -1.17 -10.79 16.32
C LEU A 223 -2.34 -10.65 17.30
N MET A 224 -3.55 -10.42 16.79
CA MET A 224 -4.74 -10.19 17.60
C MET A 224 -5.34 -11.48 18.17
N SER A 225 -4.81 -12.65 17.80
CA SER A 225 -5.25 -13.93 18.35
C SER A 225 -4.93 -14.03 19.85
N PRO A 226 -5.88 -14.45 20.70
CA PRO A 226 -5.68 -14.57 22.14
C PRO A 226 -4.58 -15.58 22.51
N TYR A 227 -4.21 -16.47 21.58
CA TYR A 227 -3.12 -17.41 21.79
C TYR A 227 -1.75 -16.71 21.83
N PHE A 228 -1.55 -15.69 20.98
CA PHE A 228 -0.28 -14.97 20.92
C PHE A 228 -0.11 -13.98 22.08
N SER A 229 -1.19 -13.40 22.61
CA SER A 229 -1.13 -12.50 23.76
C SER A 229 -0.74 -13.20 25.06
N ALA A 230 -0.98 -14.50 25.18
CA ALA A 230 -0.62 -15.29 26.37
C ALA A 230 0.84 -15.74 26.39
N LEU A 231 1.57 -15.62 25.27
CA LEU A 231 2.95 -16.08 25.16
C LEU A 231 3.93 -14.96 25.55
N THR A 232 4.55 -15.06 26.73
CA THR A 232 5.74 -14.28 27.10
C THR A 232 7.01 -14.75 26.37
N SER A 233 6.84 -15.52 25.29
CA SER A 233 7.95 -16.20 24.62
C SER A 233 8.68 -15.26 23.65
N VAL A 234 9.96 -15.55 23.43
CA VAL A 234 10.80 -14.95 22.37
C VAL A 234 10.09 -14.94 21.01
N GLY A 235 9.19 -15.90 20.76
CA GLY A 235 8.38 -15.96 19.55
C GLY A 235 7.42 -14.78 19.38
N ALA A 236 6.72 -14.34 20.44
CA ALA A 236 5.79 -13.21 20.37
C ALA A 236 6.52 -11.90 20.06
N GLN A 237 7.69 -11.69 20.68
CA GLN A 237 8.52 -10.53 20.42
C GLN A 237 9.09 -10.54 18.99
N SER A 238 9.52 -11.71 18.51
CA SER A 238 9.98 -11.88 17.13
C SER A 238 8.86 -11.60 16.13
N TYR A 239 7.65 -12.09 16.40
CA TYR A 239 6.48 -11.86 15.56
C TYR A 239 6.12 -10.38 15.48
N ARG A 240 6.10 -9.67 16.62
CA ARG A 240 5.87 -8.22 16.67
C ARG A 240 6.91 -7.45 15.86
N GLY A 241 8.20 -7.81 15.99
CA GLY A 241 9.26 -7.20 15.18
C GLY A 241 9.08 -7.43 13.68
N ILE A 242 8.73 -8.65 13.26
CA ILE A 242 8.44 -8.97 11.84
C ILE A 242 7.24 -8.16 11.33
N LEU A 243 6.20 -8.03 12.15
CA LEU A 243 5.01 -7.25 11.80
C LEU A 243 5.36 -5.78 11.62
N GLU A 244 6.05 -5.18 12.59
CA GLU A 244 6.50 -3.78 12.55
C GLU A 244 7.36 -3.53 11.31
N LEU A 245 8.32 -4.42 11.03
CA LEU A 245 9.13 -4.35 9.82
C LEU A 245 8.27 -4.43 8.54
N SER A 246 7.29 -5.34 8.52
CA SER A 246 6.40 -5.51 7.36
C SER A 246 5.55 -4.27 7.12
N THR A 247 5.01 -3.67 8.17
CA THR A 247 4.24 -2.42 8.12
C THR A 247 5.11 -1.25 7.63
N LEU A 248 6.34 -1.12 8.14
CA LEU A 248 7.27 -0.10 7.67
C LEU A 248 7.62 -0.30 6.18
N LEU A 249 7.93 -1.53 5.77
CA LEU A 249 8.21 -1.84 4.36
C LEU A 249 7.00 -1.54 3.45
N GLN A 250 5.79 -1.82 3.91
CA GLN A 250 4.54 -1.55 3.21
C GLN A 250 4.32 -0.05 3.00
N MET A 251 4.50 0.75 4.05
CA MET A 251 4.29 2.21 3.99
C MET A 251 5.39 2.91 3.18
N PHE A 252 6.65 2.51 3.33
CA PHE A 252 7.79 3.31 2.87
C PHE A 252 8.54 2.77 1.66
N VAL A 253 8.53 1.46 1.47
CA VAL A 253 9.23 0.85 0.33
C VAL A 253 8.25 0.59 -0.78
N ALA A 254 7.13 -0.05 -0.47
CA ALA A 254 6.17 -0.45 -1.48
C ALA A 254 5.47 0.74 -2.14
N GLY A 255 4.81 1.61 -1.35
CA GLY A 255 4.06 2.77 -1.86
C GLY A 255 4.92 3.72 -2.72
N PRO A 256 6.03 4.26 -2.20
CA PRO A 256 6.95 5.13 -2.93
C PRO A 256 7.52 4.49 -4.21
N ARG A 257 8.05 3.26 -4.15
CA ARG A 257 8.64 2.60 -5.33
C ARG A 257 7.60 2.35 -6.43
N LEU A 258 6.35 2.08 -6.06
CA LEU A 258 5.27 1.98 -7.03
C LEU A 258 5.09 3.28 -7.82
N ILE A 259 5.07 4.42 -7.15
CA ILE A 259 4.84 5.70 -7.81
C ILE A 259 6.05 6.05 -8.69
N LEU A 260 7.25 5.84 -8.17
CA LEU A 260 8.50 6.14 -8.88
C LEU A 260 8.68 5.25 -10.11
N SER A 261 8.37 3.95 -10.04
CA SER A 261 8.45 3.03 -11.20
C SER A 261 7.52 3.43 -12.34
N VAL A 262 6.28 3.83 -12.03
CA VAL A 262 5.31 4.28 -13.03
C VAL A 262 5.77 5.58 -13.69
N ARG A 263 6.29 6.54 -12.90
CA ARG A 263 6.82 7.79 -13.43
C ARG A 263 8.09 7.60 -14.25
N GLY A 264 9.02 6.77 -13.77
CA GLY A 264 10.25 6.44 -14.47
C GLY A 264 9.97 5.79 -15.82
N TYR A 265 8.96 4.92 -15.89
CA TYR A 265 8.49 4.36 -17.15
C TYR A 265 7.97 5.48 -18.07
N HIS A 266 7.06 6.33 -17.60
CA HIS A 266 6.51 7.39 -18.45
C HIS A 266 7.58 8.39 -18.94
N ALA A 267 8.52 8.77 -18.08
CA ALA A 267 9.63 9.66 -18.41
C ALA A 267 10.61 9.04 -19.43
N LYS A 268 10.76 7.72 -19.47
CA LYS A 268 11.62 7.05 -20.47
C LYS A 268 10.95 6.92 -21.85
N PHE A 269 9.63 6.83 -21.90
CA PHE A 269 8.88 6.62 -23.15
C PHE A 269 8.33 7.90 -23.80
N MET A 270 8.25 9.03 -23.09
CA MET A 270 7.78 10.30 -23.66
C MET A 270 8.82 11.19 -24.41
N PRO A 271 10.15 11.15 -24.19
CA PRO A 271 11.05 12.12 -24.83
C PRO A 271 11.16 11.92 -26.35
N ASN A 272 10.88 10.72 -26.87
CA ASN A 272 10.99 10.44 -28.30
C ASN A 272 9.76 10.85 -29.13
N PHE A 273 8.69 11.35 -28.52
CA PHE A 273 7.49 11.78 -29.27
C PHE A 273 7.53 13.26 -29.68
N GLU A 274 8.32 14.09 -29.01
CA GLU A 274 8.41 15.52 -29.33
C GLU A 274 9.55 15.85 -30.30
N GLU A 275 10.59 15.02 -30.43
CA GLU A 275 11.77 15.34 -31.24
C GLU A 275 11.69 14.87 -32.71
N GLY A 276 10.57 14.29 -33.14
CA GLY A 276 10.38 13.78 -34.51
C GLY A 276 9.01 13.98 -35.16
N THR A 277 8.07 14.68 -34.51
CA THR A 277 6.72 14.85 -35.07
C THR A 277 6.58 16.19 -35.78
N THR A 278 7.13 16.26 -36.99
CA THR A 278 6.44 16.93 -38.10
C THR A 278 5.03 16.31 -38.13
N ILE A 279 4.03 17.11 -37.78
CA ILE A 279 2.62 16.70 -37.69
C ILE A 279 2.17 16.19 -39.07
N TYR A 280 2.28 14.89 -39.31
CA TYR A 280 1.40 14.22 -40.26
C TYR A 280 0.06 14.09 -39.55
N SER A 281 -0.86 14.99 -39.87
CA SER A 281 -2.25 14.83 -39.51
C SER A 281 -2.71 13.46 -40.02
N MET A 282 -3.04 12.55 -39.11
CA MET A 282 -3.88 11.41 -39.45
C MET A 282 -5.26 11.98 -39.77
N ALA A 283 -5.44 12.43 -41.00
CA ALA A 283 -6.75 12.60 -41.58
C ALA A 283 -7.43 11.23 -41.48
N PHE A 284 -8.49 11.17 -40.69
CA PHE A 284 -9.43 10.07 -40.71
C PHE A 284 -9.95 9.98 -42.14
N ARG A 285 -9.39 9.05 -42.93
CA ARG A 285 -9.93 8.72 -44.25
C ARG A 285 -11.20 7.93 -43.99
N GLU A 286 -12.31 8.67 -43.93
CA GLU A 286 -13.65 8.11 -43.94
C GLU A 286 -13.74 7.18 -45.15
N TYR A 287 -13.92 5.89 -44.88
CA TYR A 287 -14.03 4.85 -45.89
C TYR A 287 -15.41 5.00 -46.54
N ILE A 288 -15.47 5.79 -47.61
CA ILE A 288 -16.65 5.86 -48.47
C ILE A 288 -16.77 4.49 -49.15
N PRO A 289 -17.87 3.73 -48.93
CA PRO A 289 -18.11 2.51 -49.66
C PRO A 289 -18.34 2.85 -51.13
N GLU A 290 -17.51 2.30 -52.00
CA GLU A 290 -17.65 2.40 -53.46
C GLU A 290 -18.89 1.59 -53.86
N SER A 291 -20.02 2.27 -54.09
CA SER A 291 -21.24 1.64 -54.58
C SER A 291 -21.03 1.22 -56.04
N THR A 292 -20.94 -0.07 -56.26
CA THR A 292 -21.01 -0.67 -57.60
C THR A 292 -22.45 -1.09 -57.84
N ASP A 293 -23.20 -0.34 -58.66
CA ASP A 293 -24.38 -0.86 -59.35
C ASP A 293 -24.71 0.09 -60.53
N SER A 294 -24.13 -0.13 -61.72
CA SER A 294 -24.64 -0.91 -62.87
C SER A 294 -26.03 -0.51 -63.40
N ASP A 295 -25.98 0.19 -64.54
CA ASP A 295 -27.05 0.36 -65.52
C ASP A 295 -27.51 -1.00 -66.08
N VAL A 296 -28.84 -1.22 -66.07
CA VAL A 296 -29.60 -2.01 -67.06
C VAL A 296 -30.94 -1.32 -67.30
#